data_AF-A0A5E4I7Z1-F1
#
_entry.id   AF-A0A5E4I7Z1-F1
#
_cell.length_a   1.000
_cell.length_b   1.000
_cell.length_c   1.000
_cell.angle_alpha   90.00
_cell.angle_beta   90.00
_cell.angle_gamma   90.00
#
_symmetry.space_group_name_H-M   'P 1'
#
loop_
_entity.id
_entity.type
_entity.pdbx_description
1 polymer ?
#
loop_
_entity_poly.entity_id
_entity_poly.type
_entity_poly.pdbx_seq_one_letter_code
_entity_poly.pdbx_strand_id
1 'polypeptide(L)'
;MNEGPVATSPLDWSIPQRRCYQRIKSGLSWHQNEILRFLTLGSALDMKRSQQESFRALKERLKRLTLSKLYDDGYISKDQLLTHYSGKPLGYIPQLNYINIRTDEGPEGVLHILFFGDFIPQSWLKDTWFELTGKCKSAYIRMCKQPTYDEKRLARYCIDQYCAGQSDYLRFSCSKDWVYPGFVKHYNILKCDCKDYSHAIGECYGRPVFQLNMDLLIEKWNEWLSYRGSITFSKFRRNPPLETELFLFDKHTKTYS
;
A
#
# COMPACT_ATOMS: atom_id res chain seq x y z
N MET A 1 29.11 -6.81 -1.93
CA MET A 1 28.07 -5.89 -1.41
C MET A 1 27.52 -5.17 -2.63
N ASN A 2 26.28 -5.45 -3.03
CA ASN A 2 25.68 -4.72 -4.14
C ASN A 2 25.32 -3.33 -3.63
N GLU A 3 26.02 -2.32 -4.14
CA GLU A 3 25.58 -0.94 -4.03
C GLU A 3 24.22 -0.86 -4.74
N GLY A 4 23.15 -0.80 -3.95
CA GLY A 4 21.81 -0.58 -4.48
C GLY A 4 21.76 0.74 -5.24
N PRO A 5 20.76 0.93 -6.12
CA PRO A 5 20.63 2.17 -6.89
C PRO A 5 20.73 3.39 -5.97
N VAL A 6 21.58 4.34 -6.37
CA VAL A 6 21.78 5.62 -5.69
C VAL A 6 20.42 6.28 -5.56
N ALA A 7 20.00 6.55 -4.32
CA ALA A 7 18.71 7.17 -4.04
C ALA A 7 18.62 8.51 -4.79
N THR A 8 17.77 8.57 -5.82
CA THR A 8 17.43 9.83 -6.48
C THR A 8 16.80 10.75 -5.44
N SER A 9 17.04 12.06 -5.56
CA SER A 9 16.39 13.01 -4.67
C SER A 9 14.87 12.86 -4.85
N PRO A 10 14.04 12.93 -3.79
CA PRO A 10 12.58 12.96 -3.94
C PRO A 10 12.08 14.03 -4.91
N LEU A 11 12.92 15.05 -5.19
CA LEU A 11 12.70 16.09 -6.17
C LEU A 11 12.56 15.53 -7.61
N ASP A 12 13.25 14.44 -7.92
CA ASP A 12 13.29 13.83 -9.26
C ASP A 12 12.11 12.87 -9.52
N TRP A 13 11.27 12.63 -8.52
CA TRP A 13 10.12 11.73 -8.67
C TRP A 13 8.99 12.40 -9.44
N SER A 14 8.40 11.63 -10.36
CA SER A 14 7.14 11.96 -11.03
C SER A 14 5.97 12.08 -10.03
N ILE A 15 4.91 12.79 -10.42
CA ILE A 15 3.69 12.94 -9.60
C ILE A 15 3.11 11.57 -9.17
N PRO A 16 3.03 10.55 -10.05
CA PRO A 16 2.57 9.22 -9.64
C PRO A 16 3.47 8.55 -8.59
N GLN A 17 4.80 8.65 -8.70
CA GLN A 17 5.75 8.11 -7.72
C GLN A 17 5.60 8.82 -6.36
N ARG A 18 5.45 10.15 -6.37
CA ARG A 18 5.20 10.95 -5.16
C ARG A 18 3.90 10.56 -4.45
N ARG A 19 2.83 10.31 -5.20
CA ARG A 19 1.56 9.80 -4.65
C ARG A 19 1.72 8.38 -4.08
N CYS A 20 2.48 7.52 -4.75
CA CYS A 20 2.79 6.19 -4.24
C CYS A 20 3.55 6.28 -2.91
N TYR A 21 4.59 7.12 -2.84
CA TYR A 21 5.35 7.35 -1.62
C TYR A 21 4.46 7.74 -0.44
N GLN A 22 3.57 8.72 -0.64
CA GLN A 22 2.61 9.14 0.40
C GLN A 22 1.72 7.99 0.86
N ARG A 23 1.28 7.14 -0.06
CA ARG A 23 0.41 5.98 0.24
C ARG A 23 1.16 4.88 0.97
N ILE A 24 2.40 4.59 0.58
CA ILE A 24 3.25 3.65 1.30
C ILE A 24 3.47 4.15 2.72
N LYS A 25 3.96 5.39 2.87
CA LYS A 25 4.25 5.99 4.17
C LYS A 25 3.02 5.97 5.10
N SER A 26 1.85 6.33 4.58
CA SER A 26 0.63 6.35 5.38
C SER A 26 0.18 4.96 5.83
N GLY A 27 0.39 3.93 5.00
CA GLY A 27 0.09 2.56 5.40
C GLY A 27 1.09 2.02 6.42
N LEU A 28 2.37 2.31 6.26
CA LEU A 28 3.39 1.97 7.27
C LEU A 28 3.08 2.62 8.62
N SER A 29 2.62 3.88 8.62
CA SER A 29 2.18 4.57 9.84
C SER A 29 0.93 3.97 10.45
N TRP A 30 -0.07 3.67 9.62
CA TRP A 30 -1.32 3.09 10.10
C TRP A 30 -1.11 1.71 10.73
N HIS A 31 -0.24 0.90 10.15
CA HIS A 31 0.10 -0.45 10.60
C HIS A 31 1.38 -0.49 11.45
N GLN A 32 1.72 0.63 12.10
CA GLN A 32 2.87 0.67 13.00
C GLN A 32 2.73 -0.43 14.07
N ASN A 33 3.81 -1.21 14.24
CA ASN A 33 3.94 -2.42 15.06
C ASN A 33 3.42 -3.73 14.45
N GLU A 34 2.88 -3.71 13.23
CA GLU A 34 2.62 -4.93 12.48
C GLU A 34 3.85 -5.37 11.68
N ILE A 35 3.85 -6.64 11.28
CA ILE A 35 4.94 -7.21 10.48
C ILE A 35 4.66 -6.94 9.00
N LEU A 36 5.50 -6.09 8.40
CA LEU A 36 5.47 -5.87 6.96
C LEU A 36 5.93 -7.12 6.20
N ARG A 37 5.25 -7.42 5.10
CA ARG A 37 5.61 -8.48 4.15
C ARG A 37 5.69 -7.92 2.74
N PHE A 38 6.60 -8.50 1.96
CA PHE A 38 6.76 -8.27 0.54
C PHE A 38 6.27 -9.48 -0.23
N LEU A 39 5.40 -9.26 -1.19
CA LEU A 39 4.90 -10.25 -2.13
C LEU A 39 5.26 -9.80 -3.54
N THR A 40 5.99 -10.63 -4.28
CA THR A 40 6.32 -10.41 -5.69
C THR A 40 5.57 -11.40 -6.55
N LEU A 41 4.79 -10.91 -7.51
CA LEU A 41 4.10 -11.73 -8.52
C LEU A 41 4.65 -11.38 -9.91
N GLY A 42 5.36 -12.32 -10.51
CA GLY A 42 5.88 -12.21 -11.86
C GLY A 42 4.82 -12.50 -12.92
N SER A 43 5.22 -12.28 -14.18
CA SER A 43 4.47 -12.61 -15.37
C SER A 43 5.27 -13.56 -16.28
N ALA A 44 4.65 -14.05 -17.34
CA ALA A 44 5.26 -14.85 -18.40
C ALA A 44 4.57 -14.48 -19.72
N LEU A 45 5.22 -14.73 -20.87
CA LEU A 45 4.58 -14.55 -22.16
C LEU A 45 3.41 -15.53 -22.33
N ASP A 46 2.36 -15.06 -23.01
CA ASP A 46 1.18 -15.85 -23.37
C ASP A 46 0.51 -16.50 -22.16
N MET A 47 0.36 -15.72 -21.08
CA MET A 47 -0.43 -16.14 -19.92
C MET A 47 -1.91 -16.29 -20.30
N LYS A 48 -2.59 -17.24 -19.64
CA LYS A 48 -4.03 -17.48 -19.80
C LYS A 48 -4.88 -16.22 -19.51
N ARG A 49 -4.37 -15.34 -18.66
CA ARG A 49 -5.00 -14.08 -18.24
C ARG A 49 -3.92 -13.04 -18.09
N SER A 50 -4.27 -11.77 -18.31
CA SER A 50 -3.35 -10.69 -18.02
C SER A 50 -2.94 -10.69 -16.54
N GLN A 51 -1.78 -10.11 -16.22
CA GLN A 51 -1.30 -9.99 -14.86
C GLN A 51 -2.33 -9.31 -13.93
N GLN A 52 -3.05 -8.31 -14.44
CA GLN A 52 -4.05 -7.58 -13.66
C GLN A 52 -5.30 -8.42 -13.36
N GLU A 53 -5.79 -9.19 -14.32
CA GLU A 53 -6.93 -10.09 -14.15
C GLU A 53 -6.57 -11.25 -13.21
N SER A 54 -5.38 -11.82 -13.39
CA SER A 54 -4.85 -12.84 -12.49
C SER A 54 -4.76 -12.31 -11.06
N PHE A 55 -4.27 -11.09 -10.86
CA PHE A 55 -4.22 -10.47 -9.53
C PHE A 55 -5.61 -10.20 -8.94
N ARG A 56 -6.58 -9.75 -9.75
CA ARG A 56 -7.97 -9.62 -9.29
C ARG A 56 -8.54 -10.96 -8.85
N ALA A 57 -8.34 -12.02 -9.63
CA ALA A 57 -8.79 -13.36 -9.29
C ALA A 57 -8.09 -13.91 -8.03
N LEU A 58 -6.78 -13.67 -7.86
CA LEU A 58 -6.04 -14.05 -6.66
C LEU A 58 -6.64 -13.42 -5.40
N LYS A 59 -6.97 -12.11 -5.46
CA LYS A 59 -7.62 -11.43 -4.33
C LYS A 59 -8.98 -12.04 -3.98
N GLU A 60 -9.78 -12.38 -4.98
CA GLU A 60 -11.06 -13.04 -4.75
C GLU A 60 -10.90 -14.45 -4.17
N ARG A 61 -9.84 -15.18 -4.52
CA ARG A 61 -9.50 -16.45 -3.88
C ARG A 61 -9.06 -16.26 -2.42
N LEU A 62 -8.21 -15.28 -2.15
CA LEU A 62 -7.78 -14.95 -0.79
C LEU A 62 -8.97 -14.61 0.11
N LYS A 63 -9.95 -13.85 -0.39
CA LYS A 63 -11.18 -13.52 0.36
C LYS A 63 -12.05 -14.74 0.70
N ARG A 64 -11.84 -15.88 0.06
CA ARG A 64 -12.59 -17.13 0.26
C ARG A 64 -11.73 -18.24 0.87
N LEU A 65 -10.46 -17.95 1.13
CA LEU A 65 -9.51 -18.91 1.66
C LEU A 65 -9.74 -19.02 3.16
N THR A 66 -10.10 -20.21 3.64
CA THR A 66 -10.23 -20.48 5.07
C THR A 66 -9.02 -21.27 5.59
N LEU A 67 -8.79 -21.24 6.90
CA LEU A 67 -7.76 -22.06 7.53
C LEU A 67 -8.04 -23.57 7.36
N SER A 68 -9.30 -23.99 7.41
CA SER A 68 -9.69 -25.37 7.11
C SER A 68 -9.25 -25.76 5.71
N LYS A 69 -9.52 -24.92 4.70
CA LYS A 69 -9.14 -25.21 3.32
C LYS A 69 -7.62 -25.32 3.15
N LEU A 70 -6.86 -24.41 3.76
CA LEU A 70 -5.40 -24.49 3.71
C LEU A 70 -4.86 -25.79 4.35
N TYR A 71 -5.49 -26.24 5.43
CA TYR A 71 -5.11 -27.46 6.13
C TYR A 71 -5.51 -28.71 5.33
N ASP A 72 -6.77 -28.79 4.89
CA ASP A 72 -7.34 -29.91 4.15
C ASP A 72 -6.65 -30.11 2.80
N ASP A 73 -6.28 -29.02 2.12
CA ASP A 73 -5.52 -29.06 0.86
C ASP A 73 -4.01 -29.30 1.09
N GLY A 74 -3.56 -29.44 2.35
CA GLY A 74 -2.16 -29.79 2.68
C GLY A 74 -1.14 -28.65 2.57
N TYR A 75 -1.59 -27.39 2.51
CA TYR A 75 -0.70 -26.23 2.40
C TYR A 75 -0.14 -25.74 3.73
N ILE A 76 -0.78 -26.09 4.85
CA ILE A 76 -0.28 -25.82 6.20
C ILE A 76 -0.37 -27.06 7.08
N SER A 77 0.64 -27.26 7.92
CA SER A 77 0.62 -28.29 8.96
C SER A 77 -0.16 -27.83 10.21
N LYS A 78 -0.47 -28.77 11.10
CA LYS A 78 -1.02 -28.47 12.43
C LYS A 78 -0.11 -27.52 13.22
N ASP A 79 1.20 -27.70 13.14
CA ASP A 79 2.16 -26.83 13.83
C ASP A 79 2.16 -25.41 13.25
N GLN A 80 2.02 -25.27 11.93
CA GLN A 80 1.89 -23.97 11.29
C GLN A 80 0.56 -23.28 11.63
N LEU A 81 -0.53 -24.03 11.79
CA LEU A 81 -1.79 -23.49 12.32
C LEU A 81 -1.61 -22.87 13.70
N LEU A 82 -0.96 -23.61 14.62
CA LEU A 82 -0.70 -23.14 15.97
C LEU A 82 0.27 -21.95 15.98
N THR A 83 1.30 -21.99 15.14
CA THR A 83 2.35 -20.95 15.11
C THR A 83 1.84 -19.63 14.51
N HIS A 84 1.08 -19.70 13.41
CA HIS A 84 0.72 -18.50 12.63
C HIS A 84 -0.72 -18.03 12.85
N TYR A 85 -1.60 -18.89 13.37
CA TYR A 85 -3.03 -18.62 13.52
C TYR A 85 -3.57 -19.02 14.90
N SER A 86 -2.72 -18.98 15.93
CA SER A 86 -3.11 -19.28 17.31
C SER A 86 -4.38 -18.52 17.71
N GLY A 87 -5.35 -19.23 18.28
CA GLY A 87 -6.63 -18.67 18.73
C GLY A 87 -7.64 -18.34 17.63
N LYS A 88 -7.34 -18.58 16.35
CA LYS A 88 -8.27 -18.34 15.23
C LYS A 88 -9.08 -19.59 14.90
N PRO A 89 -10.40 -19.48 14.64
CA PRO A 89 -11.22 -20.62 14.26
C PRO A 89 -10.86 -21.13 12.86
N LEU A 90 -11.14 -22.40 12.55
CA LEU A 90 -10.81 -22.98 11.24
C LEU A 90 -11.54 -22.30 10.06
N GLY A 91 -12.71 -21.71 10.30
CA GLY A 91 -13.42 -20.90 9.30
C GLY A 91 -12.85 -19.49 9.08
N TYR A 92 -11.81 -19.11 9.83
CA TYR A 92 -11.18 -17.79 9.71
C TYR A 92 -10.56 -17.60 8.32
N ILE A 93 -10.71 -16.38 7.78
CA ILE A 93 -10.16 -15.97 6.50
C ILE A 93 -8.91 -15.11 6.75
N PRO A 94 -7.72 -15.54 6.28
CA PRO A 94 -6.50 -14.75 6.38
C PRO A 94 -6.68 -13.33 5.82
N GLN A 95 -6.29 -12.33 6.62
CA GLN A 95 -6.39 -10.93 6.24
C GLN A 95 -5.16 -10.49 5.45
N LEU A 96 -5.36 -9.61 4.46
CA LEU A 96 -4.29 -9.03 3.65
C LEU A 96 -4.65 -7.59 3.28
N ASN A 97 -3.96 -6.65 3.92
CA ASN A 97 -4.03 -5.21 3.66
C ASN A 97 -2.81 -4.82 2.84
N TYR A 98 -2.99 -4.32 1.62
CA TYR A 98 -1.90 -4.23 0.67
C TYR A 98 -1.84 -2.90 -0.06
N ILE A 99 -0.64 -2.57 -0.54
CA ILE A 99 -0.41 -1.71 -1.69
C ILE A 99 0.38 -2.52 -2.72
N ASN A 100 -0.05 -2.50 -3.98
CA ASN A 100 0.67 -3.10 -5.09
C ASN A 100 1.14 -2.01 -6.03
N ILE A 101 2.33 -2.23 -6.56
CA ILE A 101 3.03 -1.38 -7.52
C ILE A 101 3.34 -2.28 -8.71
N ARG A 102 2.91 -1.86 -9.89
CA ARG A 102 3.25 -2.55 -11.14
C ARG A 102 4.45 -1.88 -11.75
N THR A 103 5.48 -2.67 -11.99
CA THR A 103 6.64 -2.33 -12.80
C THR A 103 6.53 -3.03 -14.16
N ASP A 104 7.27 -2.59 -15.17
CA ASP A 104 7.39 -3.30 -16.45
C ASP A 104 8.49 -4.38 -16.45
N GLU A 105 9.12 -4.65 -15.30
CA GLU A 105 10.12 -5.72 -15.14
C GLU A 105 9.64 -7.08 -15.72
N GLY A 106 10.51 -7.78 -16.44
CA GLY A 106 10.19 -9.09 -17.01
C GLY A 106 9.29 -9.02 -18.25
N PRO A 107 8.67 -10.15 -18.66
CA PRO A 107 8.03 -10.23 -19.98
C PRO A 107 6.75 -9.39 -20.12
N GLU A 108 5.93 -9.27 -19.05
CA GLU A 108 4.72 -8.44 -19.03
C GLU A 108 4.59 -7.59 -17.76
N GLY A 109 5.70 -7.36 -17.05
CA GLY A 109 5.75 -6.64 -15.78
C GLY A 109 5.79 -7.53 -14.54
N VAL A 110 6.09 -6.92 -13.39
CA VAL A 110 6.06 -7.54 -12.06
C VAL A 110 5.14 -6.72 -11.14
N LEU A 111 4.40 -7.42 -10.27
CA LEU A 111 3.68 -6.78 -9.17
C LEU A 111 4.50 -6.89 -7.90
N HIS A 112 4.93 -5.75 -7.37
CA HIS A 112 5.53 -5.61 -6.06
C HIS A 112 4.45 -5.21 -5.06
N ILE A 113 4.19 -6.06 -4.10
CA ILE A 113 3.09 -5.92 -3.15
C ILE A 113 3.67 -5.82 -1.76
N LEU A 114 3.43 -4.70 -1.11
CA LEU A 114 3.66 -4.54 0.32
C LEU A 114 2.35 -4.88 1.02
N PHE A 115 2.40 -5.71 2.05
CA PHE A 115 1.19 -6.02 2.80
C PHE A 115 1.41 -6.25 4.28
N PHE A 116 0.36 -5.94 5.04
CA PHE A 116 0.17 -6.33 6.43
C PHE A 116 -0.97 -7.34 6.51
N GLY A 117 -0.91 -8.23 7.50
CA GLY A 117 -1.90 -9.28 7.67
C GLY A 117 -1.29 -10.62 8.06
N ASP A 118 -2.02 -11.66 7.72
CA ASP A 118 -1.73 -13.02 8.15
C ASP A 118 -0.66 -13.70 7.29
N PHE A 119 -0.12 -14.80 7.83
CA PHE A 119 0.70 -15.70 7.03
C PHE A 119 -0.10 -16.20 5.82
N ILE A 120 0.59 -16.40 4.70
CA ILE A 120 0.04 -17.06 3.51
C ILE A 120 1.10 -18.07 3.06
N PRO A 121 0.75 -19.36 2.90
CA PRO A 121 1.71 -20.36 2.49
C PRO A 121 2.29 -20.07 1.10
N GLN A 122 3.61 -20.14 1.02
CA GLN A 122 4.35 -19.90 -0.22
C GLN A 122 3.98 -20.91 -1.32
N SER A 123 3.72 -22.17 -0.95
CA SER A 123 3.25 -23.23 -1.84
C SER A 123 1.87 -22.90 -2.41
N TRP A 124 0.89 -22.62 -1.54
CA TRP A 124 -0.47 -22.24 -1.94
C TRP A 124 -0.47 -21.07 -2.93
N LEU A 125 0.33 -20.06 -2.63
CA LEU A 125 0.43 -18.88 -3.48
C LEU A 125 1.00 -19.22 -4.87
N LYS A 126 2.06 -20.04 -4.94
CA LYS A 126 2.67 -20.45 -6.21
C LYS A 126 1.72 -21.27 -7.06
N ASP A 127 1.04 -22.24 -6.45
CA ASP A 127 0.12 -23.12 -7.17
C ASP A 127 -1.12 -22.35 -7.63
N THR A 128 -1.67 -21.49 -6.77
CA THR A 128 -2.78 -20.60 -7.12
C THR A 128 -2.39 -19.63 -8.24
N TRP A 129 -1.20 -19.03 -8.17
CA TRP A 129 -0.74 -18.12 -9.22
C TRP A 129 -0.53 -18.87 -10.54
N PHE A 130 0.07 -20.05 -10.50
CA PHE A 130 0.24 -20.90 -11.67
C PHE A 130 -1.09 -21.28 -12.30
N GLU A 131 -2.08 -21.67 -11.51
CA GLU A 131 -3.41 -22.02 -12.02
C GLU A 131 -4.13 -20.82 -12.66
N LEU A 132 -4.02 -19.63 -12.05
CA LEU A 132 -4.66 -18.41 -12.54
C LEU A 132 -4.03 -17.94 -13.85
N THR A 133 -2.71 -18.05 -13.96
CA THR A 133 -1.91 -17.56 -15.09
C THR A 133 -1.69 -18.63 -16.17
N GLY A 134 -1.86 -19.90 -15.83
CA GLY A 134 -1.60 -21.07 -16.67
C GLY A 134 -0.13 -21.44 -16.84
N LYS A 135 0.82 -20.57 -16.45
CA LYS A 135 2.25 -20.74 -16.78
C LYS A 135 3.22 -20.21 -15.73
N CYS A 136 2.86 -19.20 -14.95
CA CYS A 136 3.82 -18.49 -14.10
C CYS A 136 3.78 -19.02 -12.65
N LYS A 137 4.90 -19.57 -12.17
CA LYS A 137 5.12 -19.94 -10.75
C LYS A 137 5.89 -18.87 -9.96
N SER A 138 6.20 -17.74 -10.59
CA SER A 138 6.94 -16.64 -9.95
C SER A 138 6.05 -15.88 -8.99
N ALA A 139 5.81 -16.46 -7.82
CA ALA A 139 5.13 -15.84 -6.71
C ALA A 139 5.98 -16.04 -5.46
N TYR A 140 6.38 -14.96 -4.78
CA TYR A 140 7.32 -15.03 -3.65
C TYR A 140 6.87 -14.12 -2.52
N ILE A 141 6.84 -14.63 -1.29
CA ILE A 141 6.57 -13.87 -0.07
C ILE A 141 7.85 -13.80 0.77
N ARG A 142 8.15 -12.62 1.29
CA ARG A 142 9.23 -12.35 2.24
C ARG A 142 8.68 -11.54 3.40
N MET A 143 9.14 -11.83 4.60
CA MET A 143 8.74 -11.12 5.82
C MET A 143 9.87 -10.21 6.29
N CYS A 144 9.56 -8.98 6.70
CA CYS A 144 10.51 -8.15 7.43
C CYS A 144 10.81 -8.77 8.80
N LYS A 145 12.09 -8.89 9.15
CA LYS A 145 12.52 -9.47 10.44
C LYS A 145 12.11 -8.62 11.65
N GLN A 146 11.86 -7.33 11.46
CA GLN A 146 11.51 -6.40 12.52
C GLN A 146 10.24 -5.62 12.14
N PRO A 147 9.40 -5.24 13.12
CA PRO A 147 8.34 -4.27 12.94
C PRO A 147 8.85 -2.97 12.32
N THR A 148 7.97 -2.22 11.69
CA THR A 148 8.32 -0.98 10.99
C THR A 148 8.60 0.14 12.01
N TYR A 149 9.87 0.28 12.41
CA TYR A 149 10.32 1.33 13.35
C TYR A 149 10.64 2.66 12.65
N ASP A 150 11.12 2.63 11.40
CA ASP A 150 11.40 3.81 10.59
C ASP A 150 10.64 3.76 9.26
N GLU A 151 9.40 4.23 9.31
CA GLU A 151 8.47 4.28 8.19
C GLU A 151 9.01 5.12 7.03
N LYS A 152 9.76 6.19 7.32
CA LYS A 152 10.27 7.12 6.31
C LYS A 152 11.37 6.44 5.50
N ARG A 153 12.33 5.80 6.17
CA ARG A 153 13.42 5.06 5.53
C ARG A 153 12.89 3.85 4.78
N LEU A 154 11.93 3.12 5.34
CA LEU A 154 11.34 1.96 4.70
C LEU A 154 10.48 2.34 3.48
N ALA A 155 9.66 3.40 3.59
CA ALA A 155 8.91 3.92 2.44
C ALA A 155 9.83 4.38 1.32
N ARG A 156 10.92 5.09 1.66
CA ARG A 156 11.93 5.50 0.69
C ARG A 156 12.59 4.27 0.07
N TYR A 157 13.03 3.28 0.85
CA TYR A 157 13.57 2.03 0.32
C TYR A 157 12.62 1.34 -0.65
N CYS A 158 11.33 1.25 -0.31
CA CYS A 158 10.34 0.62 -1.20
C CYS A 158 10.13 1.40 -2.51
N ILE A 159 10.15 2.72 -2.46
CA ILE A 159 10.09 3.56 -3.67
C ILE A 159 11.39 3.44 -4.45
N ASP A 160 12.56 3.50 -3.81
CA ASP A 160 13.83 3.44 -4.51
C ASP A 160 14.03 2.08 -5.20
N GLN A 161 13.63 0.98 -4.53
CA GLN A 161 13.74 -0.37 -5.07
C GLN A 161 12.68 -0.70 -6.12
N TYR A 162 11.45 -0.19 -5.99
CA TYR A 162 10.32 -0.64 -6.82
C TYR A 162 9.68 0.48 -7.65
N CYS A 163 10.21 1.70 -7.59
CA CYS A 163 9.64 2.86 -8.26
C CYS A 163 10.67 3.85 -8.85
N ALA A 164 11.83 4.09 -8.24
CA ALA A 164 12.69 5.24 -8.60
C ALA A 164 13.96 4.90 -9.39
N GLY A 165 14.41 3.63 -9.39
CA GLY A 165 15.58 3.19 -10.16
C GLY A 165 15.27 2.65 -11.57
N GLN A 166 14.02 2.80 -12.03
CA GLN A 166 13.53 2.17 -13.24
C GLN A 166 12.67 3.16 -14.02
N SER A 167 12.75 3.15 -15.34
CA SER A 167 11.86 3.86 -16.27
C SER A 167 10.39 3.38 -16.20
N ASP A 168 10.09 2.49 -15.26
CA ASP A 168 9.14 1.39 -15.41
C ASP A 168 7.99 1.47 -14.40
N TYR A 169 7.90 2.58 -13.65
CA TYR A 169 6.77 2.81 -12.76
C TYR A 169 5.49 3.01 -13.59
N LEU A 170 4.60 2.01 -13.60
CA LEU A 170 3.36 2.08 -14.38
C LEU A 170 2.20 2.63 -13.55
N ARG A 171 1.89 1.97 -12.42
CA ARG A 171 0.73 2.30 -11.57
C ARG A 171 0.81 1.62 -10.21
N PHE A 172 0.03 2.13 -9.27
CA PHE A 172 -0.21 1.47 -7.99
C PHE A 172 -1.71 1.35 -7.68
N SER A 173 -2.06 0.43 -6.78
CA SER A 173 -3.36 0.41 -6.11
C SER A 173 -3.24 -0.20 -4.72
N CYS A 174 -4.19 0.04 -3.83
CA CYS A 174 -4.16 -0.49 -2.46
C CYS A 174 -5.53 -1.04 -2.04
N SER A 175 -5.55 -1.88 -1.00
CA SER A 175 -6.79 -2.22 -0.30
C SER A 175 -7.32 -1.00 0.46
N LYS A 176 -8.60 -1.05 0.84
CA LYS A 176 -9.25 0.00 1.63
C LYS A 176 -8.52 0.21 2.96
N ASP A 177 -8.21 -0.89 3.64
CA ASP A 177 -7.65 -0.89 4.99
C ASP A 177 -6.12 -0.81 5.03
N TRP A 178 -5.46 -0.61 3.87
CA TRP A 178 -4.04 -0.25 3.81
C TRP A 178 -3.77 1.13 4.43
N VAL A 179 -4.74 2.03 4.36
CA VAL A 179 -4.68 3.35 5.01
C VAL A 179 -5.80 3.47 6.03
N TYR A 180 -5.63 4.39 6.98
CA TYR A 180 -6.64 4.67 7.98
C TYR A 180 -7.96 5.18 7.37
N PRO A 181 -9.12 4.90 8.01
CA PRO A 181 -10.42 5.45 7.60
C PRO A 181 -10.42 6.97 7.59
N GLY A 182 -10.91 7.59 6.51
CA GLY A 182 -10.91 9.05 6.36
C GLY A 182 -9.68 9.62 5.65
N PHE A 183 -8.68 8.79 5.29
CA PHE A 183 -7.51 9.22 4.52
C PHE A 183 -7.87 10.14 3.35
N VAL A 184 -8.84 9.73 2.51
CA VAL A 184 -9.15 10.44 1.25
C VAL A 184 -9.67 11.84 1.54
N LYS A 185 -10.47 12.00 2.60
CA LYS A 185 -11.00 13.29 3.04
C LYS A 185 -9.86 14.21 3.46
N HIS A 186 -8.99 13.76 4.37
CA HIS A 186 -7.85 14.57 4.84
C HIS A 186 -6.87 14.90 3.71
N TYR A 187 -6.60 13.94 2.84
CA TYR A 187 -5.74 14.15 1.68
C TYR A 187 -6.32 15.23 0.74
N ASN A 188 -7.63 15.20 0.49
CA ASN A 188 -8.26 16.20 -0.36
C ASN A 188 -8.27 17.60 0.27
N ILE A 189 -8.40 17.70 1.60
CA ILE A 189 -8.29 18.98 2.32
C ILE A 189 -6.89 19.56 2.14
N LEU A 190 -5.85 18.81 2.49
CA LEU A 190 -4.47 19.26 2.35
C LEU A 190 -4.10 19.55 0.89
N LYS A 191 -4.63 18.77 -0.06
CA LYS A 191 -4.46 19.01 -1.48
C LYS A 191 -5.06 20.34 -1.92
N CYS A 192 -6.19 20.77 -1.35
CA CYS A 192 -6.76 22.09 -1.63
C CYS A 192 -5.86 23.22 -1.11
N ASP A 193 -5.25 23.05 0.06
CA ASP A 193 -4.35 24.04 0.67
C ASP A 193 -2.96 24.11 -0.01
N CYS A 194 -2.69 23.24 -0.98
CA CYS A 194 -1.44 23.19 -1.76
C CYS A 194 -1.66 23.51 -3.23
N LYS A 195 -2.87 23.96 -3.61
CA LYS A 195 -3.11 24.46 -4.95
C LYS A 195 -2.43 25.81 -5.07
N ASP A 196 -1.53 25.91 -6.03
CA ASP A 196 -0.93 27.18 -6.37
C ASP A 196 -1.87 27.90 -7.35
N TYR A 197 -2.33 29.07 -6.92
CA TYR A 197 -3.20 29.94 -7.71
C TYR A 197 -2.43 31.09 -8.37
N SER A 198 -1.13 31.28 -8.06
CA SER A 198 -0.33 32.38 -8.65
C SER A 198 0.03 32.12 -10.12
N HIS A 199 -0.05 30.87 -10.57
CA HIS A 199 0.19 30.46 -11.95
C HIS A 199 -0.98 29.60 -12.47
N ALA A 200 -2.14 30.22 -12.67
CA ALA A 200 -3.22 29.55 -13.41
C ALA A 200 -2.72 29.24 -14.84
N ILE A 201 -2.59 27.95 -15.17
CA ILE A 201 -2.04 27.49 -16.46
C ILE A 201 -3.07 27.52 -17.60
N GLY A 202 -4.23 28.12 -17.35
CA GLY A 202 -5.34 28.27 -18.29
C GLY A 202 -6.70 28.13 -17.61
N GLU A 203 -7.75 28.10 -18.43
CA GLU A 203 -9.13 27.82 -18.00
C GLU A 203 -9.67 26.61 -18.76
N CYS A 204 -10.28 25.68 -18.03
CA CYS A 204 -11.01 24.55 -18.62
C CYS A 204 -12.43 24.58 -18.08
N TYR A 205 -13.42 24.72 -18.97
CA TYR A 205 -14.84 24.88 -18.61
C TYR A 205 -15.10 26.00 -17.58
N GLY A 206 -14.43 27.15 -17.73
CA GLY A 206 -14.57 28.29 -16.82
C GLY A 206 -14.02 28.05 -15.41
N ARG A 207 -13.16 27.04 -15.22
CA ARG A 207 -12.44 26.82 -13.96
C ARG A 207 -10.94 27.02 -14.17
N PRO A 208 -10.27 27.78 -13.29
CA PRO A 208 -8.83 27.95 -13.36
C PRO A 208 -8.14 26.60 -13.19
N VAL A 209 -7.25 26.28 -14.13
CA VAL A 209 -6.39 25.11 -14.05
C VAL A 209 -5.21 25.51 -13.16
N PHE A 210 -5.10 24.85 -12.00
CA PHE A 210 -4.06 25.12 -11.01
C PHE A 210 -2.97 24.04 -11.08
N GLN A 211 -1.73 24.45 -10.78
CA GLN A 211 -0.65 23.51 -10.52
C GLN A 211 -0.71 23.09 -9.06
N LEU A 212 -0.65 21.78 -8.81
CA LEU A 212 -0.54 21.26 -7.45
C LEU A 212 0.93 21.26 -7.02
N ASN A 213 1.26 22.01 -5.98
CA ASN A 213 2.59 21.94 -5.38
C ASN A 213 2.72 20.63 -4.58
N MET A 214 3.31 19.62 -5.21
CA MET A 214 3.45 18.29 -4.62
C MET A 214 4.46 18.26 -3.46
N ASP A 215 5.48 19.11 -3.47
CA ASP A 215 6.47 19.20 -2.39
C ASP A 215 5.80 19.71 -1.11
N LEU A 216 5.08 20.83 -1.20
CA LEU A 216 4.31 21.38 -0.09
C LEU A 216 3.25 20.40 0.40
N LEU A 217 2.59 19.67 -0.50
CA LEU A 217 1.62 18.64 -0.11
C LEU A 217 2.27 17.49 0.65
N ILE A 218 3.46 17.03 0.22
CA ILE A 218 4.21 15.99 0.94
C ILE A 218 4.63 16.50 2.33
N GLU A 219 5.11 17.74 2.43
CA GLU A 219 5.50 18.37 3.69
C GLU A 219 4.33 18.46 4.66
N LYS A 220 3.22 19.11 4.26
CA LYS A 220 2.01 19.22 5.09
C LYS A 220 1.44 17.85 5.46
N TRP A 221 1.51 16.86 4.56
CA TRP A 221 1.10 15.49 4.87
C TRP A 221 2.00 14.83 5.92
N ASN A 222 3.31 15.04 5.85
CA ASN A 222 4.27 14.52 6.81
C ASN A 222 4.08 15.14 8.20
N GLU A 223 3.83 16.44 8.26
CA GLU A 223 3.48 17.14 9.50
C GLU A 223 2.17 16.61 10.07
N TRP A 224 1.14 16.46 9.25
CA TRP A 224 -0.15 15.91 9.65
C TRP A 224 -0.01 14.49 10.22
N LEU A 225 0.72 13.61 9.55
CA LEU A 225 0.98 12.24 10.04
C LEU A 225 1.73 12.26 11.39
N SER A 226 2.72 13.14 11.55
CA SER A 226 3.52 13.22 12.77
C SER A 226 2.72 13.75 13.97
N TYR A 227 1.89 14.78 13.75
CA TYR A 227 1.12 15.45 14.80
C TYR A 227 -0.20 14.73 15.14
N ARG A 228 -0.92 14.24 14.12
CA ARG A 228 -2.27 13.68 14.27
C ARG A 228 -2.31 12.16 14.18
N GLY A 229 -1.34 11.52 13.52
CA GLY A 229 -1.31 10.06 13.38
C GLY A 229 -1.26 9.36 14.74
N SER A 230 -0.41 9.84 15.65
CA SER A 230 -0.28 9.28 17.02
C SER A 230 -1.58 9.33 17.85
N ILE A 231 -2.33 10.44 17.78
CA ILE A 231 -3.57 10.66 18.54
C ILE A 231 -4.78 10.01 17.86
N THR A 232 -4.82 10.04 16.53
CA THR A 232 -5.97 9.58 15.75
C THR A 232 -5.94 8.06 15.58
N PHE A 233 -4.76 7.47 15.34
CA PHE A 233 -4.64 6.02 15.16
C PHE A 233 -4.87 5.24 16.45
N SER A 234 -4.45 5.77 17.61
CA SER A 234 -4.71 5.16 18.91
C SER A 234 -6.22 5.14 19.26
N LYS A 235 -6.99 6.15 18.84
CA LYS A 235 -8.45 6.21 19.01
C LYS A 235 -9.18 5.25 18.07
N PHE A 236 -8.87 5.27 16.77
CA PHE A 236 -9.53 4.38 15.80
C PHE A 236 -9.24 2.89 16.03
N ARG A 237 -8.07 2.54 16.60
CA ARG A 237 -7.75 1.15 16.97
C ARG A 237 -8.57 0.60 18.15
N ARG A 238 -9.23 1.45 18.97
CA ARG A 238 -9.91 1.02 20.21
C ARG A 238 -11.44 1.17 20.21
N ASN A 239 -12.01 2.02 19.37
CA ASN A 239 -13.46 2.12 19.08
C ASN A 239 -13.67 3.16 17.98
N PRO A 240 -14.65 3.05 17.07
CA PRO A 240 -14.94 4.10 16.10
C PRO A 240 -15.90 5.12 16.73
N PRO A 241 -15.51 6.39 17.01
CA PRO A 241 -16.50 7.41 17.31
C PRO A 241 -16.85 8.12 16.00
N LEU A 242 -18.08 7.88 15.54
CA LEU A 242 -18.83 8.90 14.82
C LEU A 242 -18.88 10.17 15.72
N GLU A 243 -18.77 11.35 15.11
CA GLU A 243 -19.10 12.69 15.66
C GLU A 243 -17.99 13.58 16.25
N THR A 244 -16.82 13.11 16.69
CA THR A 244 -15.81 14.06 17.26
C THR A 244 -14.95 14.80 16.22
N GLU A 245 -15.10 14.53 14.92
CA GLU A 245 -14.20 15.07 13.87
C GLU A 245 -14.47 16.53 13.43
N LEU A 246 -15.67 17.08 13.67
CA LEU A 246 -16.04 18.40 13.13
C LEU A 246 -15.54 19.59 13.96
N PHE A 247 -15.31 19.43 15.26
CA PHE A 247 -14.91 20.54 16.15
C PHE A 247 -13.42 20.94 16.05
N LEU A 248 -12.57 20.11 15.44
CA LEU A 248 -11.12 20.34 15.41
C LEU A 248 -10.60 21.01 14.13
N PHE A 249 -11.44 21.12 13.10
CA PHE A 249 -11.11 21.83 11.86
C PHE A 249 -11.37 23.35 11.96
N ASP A 250 -12.30 23.79 12.81
CA ASP A 250 -12.72 25.19 12.91
C ASP A 250 -11.68 26.11 13.61
N LYS A 251 -10.66 25.55 14.25
CA LYS A 251 -9.58 26.34 14.89
C LYS A 251 -8.52 26.85 13.90
N HIS A 252 -8.40 26.25 12.70
CA HIS A 252 -7.44 26.71 11.69
C HIS A 252 -8.04 27.64 10.63
N THR A 253 -9.37 27.73 10.54
CA THR A 253 -10.07 28.71 9.70
C THR A 253 -10.24 30.07 10.39
N LYS A 254 -10.11 30.14 11.73
CA LYS A 254 -10.33 31.36 12.53
C LYS A 254 -9.08 32.17 12.89
N THR A 255 -7.91 31.84 12.35
CA THR A 255 -6.68 32.63 12.54
C THR A 255 -6.38 33.61 11.40
N TYR A 256 -7.31 33.77 10.45
CA TYR A 256 -7.30 34.83 9.46
C TYR A 256 -8.64 35.58 9.50
N SER A 257 -8.77 36.45 10.50
CA SER A 257 -9.78 37.51 10.57
C SER A 257 -9.17 38.70 11.29
#